data_AF-A0A7V8BIL8-F1
#
_entry.id   AF-A0A7V8BIL8-F1
#
_cell.length_a   1.000
_cell.length_b   1.000
_cell.length_c   1.000
_cell.angle_alpha   90.00
_cell.angle_beta   90.00
_cell.angle_gamma   90.00
#
_symmetry.space_group_name_H-M   'P 1'
#
loop_
_entity.id
_entity.type
_entity.pdbx_description
1 polymer ?
#
loop_
_entity_poly.entity_id
_entity_poly.type
_entity_poly.pdbx_seq_one_letter_code
_entity_poly.pdbx_strand_id
1 'polypeptide(L)'
;MNTIDSHKRRSLLQGAAAAAALSVVGCASVGTGAKPRVVVVGGGWGGLGAVRALAASGKVDITMVEPNDGFMSCPLSILYIAGFAPASDFQRSYGVIDALGVRRVKDVVLDIDRAGRMVKTASQSIPYDFLVLATGLEYMEETLPGYAAARDQLPVGFRAFEQSAVQRQVATFLEQGGHYVITVPK
;
A
#
# COMPACT_ATOMS: atom_id res chain seq x y z
N MET A 1 49.70 -75.46 -1.96
CA MET A 1 50.24 -75.18 -3.31
C MET A 1 49.15 -74.48 -4.10
N ASN A 2 49.35 -73.19 -4.40
CA ASN A 2 48.70 -72.34 -5.43
C ASN A 2 48.59 -70.91 -4.91
N THR A 3 49.66 -70.17 -5.17
CA THR A 3 49.84 -68.73 -5.05
C THR A 3 48.99 -68.01 -6.10
N ILE A 4 48.06 -67.15 -5.66
CA ILE A 4 47.38 -66.19 -6.52
C ILE A 4 47.92 -64.80 -6.17
N ASP A 5 48.46 -64.19 -7.22
CA ASP A 5 49.31 -63.00 -7.30
C ASP A 5 48.66 -61.73 -6.72
N SER A 6 49.34 -61.07 -5.77
CA SER A 6 48.81 -59.96 -4.96
C SER A 6 48.98 -58.58 -5.61
N HIS A 7 49.52 -58.51 -6.83
CA HIS A 7 49.95 -57.25 -7.44
C HIS A 7 48.96 -56.58 -8.41
N LYS A 8 47.77 -57.15 -8.66
CA LYS A 8 46.80 -56.59 -9.63
C LYS A 8 45.55 -55.92 -9.05
N ARG A 9 45.49 -55.69 -7.73
CA ARG A 9 44.33 -55.00 -7.09
C ARG A 9 44.57 -53.53 -6.74
N ARG A 10 45.80 -53.04 -6.88
CA ARG A 10 46.18 -51.65 -6.49
C ARG A 10 46.26 -50.65 -7.64
N SER A 11 46.02 -51.07 -8.89
CA SER A 11 46.10 -50.19 -10.07
C SER A 11 44.76 -49.58 -10.52
N LEU A 12 43.64 -49.91 -9.86
CA LEU A 12 42.30 -49.43 -10.24
C LEU A 12 41.76 -48.31 -9.32
N LEU A 13 42.56 -47.82 -8.37
CA LEU A 13 42.19 -46.77 -7.42
C LEU A 13 42.91 -45.42 -7.65
N GLN A 14 43.70 -45.29 -8.73
CA GLN A 14 44.40 -44.03 -9.08
C GLN A 14 43.73 -43.25 -10.22
N GLY A 15 42.54 -43.65 -10.68
CA GLY A 15 41.86 -43.04 -11.84
C GLY A 15 40.59 -42.23 -11.55
N ALA A 16 40.18 -42.04 -10.29
CA ALA A 16 38.87 -41.47 -9.96
C ALA A 16 38.92 -40.19 -9.08
N ALA A 17 39.99 -39.40 -9.16
CA ALA A 17 40.16 -38.19 -8.34
C ALA A 17 40.04 -36.86 -9.12
N ALA A 18 39.49 -36.84 -10.35
CA ALA A 18 39.54 -35.64 -11.20
C ALA A 18 38.23 -35.21 -11.89
N ALA A 19 37.04 -35.58 -11.39
CA ALA A 19 35.79 -35.20 -12.06
C ALA A 19 34.58 -34.88 -11.14
N ALA A 20 34.79 -34.24 -9.99
CA ALA A 20 33.68 -33.83 -9.12
C ALA A 20 33.83 -32.41 -8.53
N ALA A 21 34.47 -31.50 -9.27
CA ALA A 21 34.63 -30.10 -8.84
C ALA A 21 34.19 -29.08 -9.90
N LEU A 22 33.14 -29.37 -10.67
CA LEU A 22 32.49 -28.36 -11.48
C LEU A 22 31.01 -28.20 -11.11
N SER A 23 30.69 -26.94 -10.79
CA SER A 23 29.38 -26.31 -10.88
C SER A 23 28.30 -26.71 -9.87
N VAL A 24 28.57 -26.46 -8.57
CA VAL A 24 27.59 -25.70 -7.78
C VAL A 24 28.09 -24.26 -7.70
N VAL A 25 28.20 -23.62 -8.88
CA VAL A 25 27.97 -22.17 -8.94
C VAL A 25 26.47 -22.06 -8.83
N GLY A 26 25.97 -22.18 -7.60
CA GLY A 26 24.68 -21.62 -7.28
C GLY A 26 24.76 -20.19 -7.77
N CYS A 27 23.90 -19.82 -8.71
CA CYS A 27 23.67 -18.45 -9.10
C CYS A 27 23.12 -17.72 -7.86
N ALA A 28 23.97 -17.49 -6.85
CA ALA A 28 23.88 -16.31 -6.05
C ALA A 28 24.11 -15.18 -7.05
N SER A 29 23.03 -14.75 -7.69
CA SER A 29 22.96 -13.40 -8.21
C SER A 29 23.27 -12.52 -7.00
N VAL A 30 24.54 -12.15 -6.85
CA VAL A 30 24.90 -10.97 -6.08
C VAL A 30 24.20 -9.86 -6.84
N GLY A 31 22.96 -9.58 -6.43
CA GLY A 31 22.13 -8.56 -7.03
C GLY A 31 22.91 -7.27 -6.94
N THR A 32 23.39 -6.80 -8.08
CA THR A 32 24.05 -5.51 -8.19
C THR A 32 23.03 -4.44 -7.83
N GLY A 33 23.17 -3.84 -6.64
CA GLY A 33 22.88 -2.44 -6.34
C GLY A 33 21.45 -1.90 -6.45
N ALA A 34 20.47 -2.64 -6.95
CA ALA A 34 19.09 -2.14 -7.07
C ALA A 34 18.31 -2.32 -5.77
N LYS A 35 17.72 -1.22 -5.27
CA LYS A 35 16.86 -1.25 -4.09
C LYS A 35 15.57 -2.03 -4.40
N PRO A 36 15.05 -2.87 -3.48
CA PRO A 36 13.75 -3.49 -3.66
C PRO A 36 12.65 -2.44 -3.83
N ARG A 37 11.70 -2.69 -4.72
CA ARG A 37 10.58 -1.79 -5.02
C ARG A 37 9.41 -2.07 -4.09
N VAL A 38 8.95 -1.06 -3.38
CA VAL A 38 7.77 -1.13 -2.53
C VAL A 38 6.69 -0.23 -3.11
N VAL A 39 5.52 -0.81 -3.41
CA VAL A 39 4.33 -0.04 -3.75
C VAL A 39 3.45 0.08 -2.51
N VAL A 40 3.06 1.30 -2.18
CA VAL A 40 2.11 1.62 -1.11
C VAL A 40 0.82 2.12 -1.76
N VAL A 41 -0.30 1.44 -1.52
CA VAL A 41 -1.61 1.82 -2.04
C VAL A 41 -2.39 2.55 -0.96
N GLY A 42 -2.69 3.81 -1.20
CA GLY A 42 -3.39 4.71 -0.27
C GLY A 42 -2.43 5.66 0.47
N GLY A 43 -2.77 6.95 0.47
CA GLY A 43 -2.09 8.06 1.15
C GLY A 43 -2.76 8.49 2.46
N GLY A 44 -3.50 7.59 3.10
CA GLY A 44 -4.07 7.80 4.44
C GLY A 44 -3.05 7.59 5.57
N TRP A 45 -3.53 7.54 6.82
CA TRP A 45 -2.69 7.34 8.01
C TRP A 45 -1.73 6.14 7.91
N GLY A 46 -2.26 4.98 7.52
CA GLY A 46 -1.46 3.76 7.38
C GLY A 46 -0.41 3.84 6.29
N GLY A 47 -0.80 4.37 5.11
CA GLY A 47 0.10 4.51 3.97
C GLY A 47 1.21 5.51 4.21
N LEU A 48 0.89 6.69 4.75
CA LEU A 48 1.88 7.70 5.10
C LEU A 48 2.83 7.22 6.21
N GLY A 49 2.31 6.49 7.20
CA GLY A 49 3.13 5.85 8.23
C GLY A 49 4.13 4.86 7.63
N ALA A 50 3.67 4.00 6.72
CA ALA A 50 4.51 3.04 6.01
C ALA A 50 5.58 3.74 5.15
N VAL A 51 5.18 4.73 4.35
CA VAL A 51 6.09 5.51 3.50
C VAL A 51 7.18 6.17 4.35
N ARG A 52 6.83 6.82 5.46
CA ARG A 52 7.80 7.46 6.35
C ARG A 52 8.80 6.46 6.92
N ALA A 53 8.33 5.31 7.40
CA ALA A 53 9.20 4.29 7.97
C ALA A 53 10.14 3.67 6.92
N LEU A 54 9.60 3.37 5.73
CA LEU A 54 10.37 2.83 4.61
C LEU A 54 11.41 3.83 4.10
N ALA A 55 11.04 5.10 3.95
CA ALA A 55 11.95 6.16 3.51
C ALA A 55 13.10 6.37 4.50
N ALA A 56 12.81 6.35 5.80
CA ALA A 56 13.83 6.44 6.85
C ALA A 56 14.86 5.30 6.81
N SER A 57 14.48 4.13 6.30
CA SER A 57 15.42 3.02 6.13
C SER A 57 16.47 3.29 5.04
N GLY A 58 16.11 4.07 4.01
CA GLY A 58 16.94 4.32 2.83
C GLY A 58 17.19 3.10 1.92
N LYS A 59 16.59 1.95 2.22
CA LYS A 59 16.92 0.65 1.61
C LYS A 59 16.04 0.24 0.42
N VAL A 60 14.95 0.95 0.16
CA VAL A 60 13.93 0.58 -0.84
C VAL A 60 13.58 1.76 -1.75
N ASP A 61 13.10 1.46 -2.95
CA ASP A 61 12.48 2.43 -3.85
C ASP A 61 10.96 2.42 -3.61
N ILE A 62 10.38 3.58 -3.33
CA ILE A 62 8.99 3.67 -2.88
C ILE A 62 8.14 4.33 -3.96
N THR A 63 7.06 3.66 -4.35
CA THR A 63 5.98 4.27 -5.13
C THR A 63 4.70 4.30 -4.30
N MET A 64 4.13 5.48 -4.06
CA MET A 64 2.83 5.62 -3.41
C MET A 64 1.76 5.93 -4.45
N VAL A 65 0.69 5.15 -4.49
CA VAL A 65 -0.47 5.39 -5.36
C VAL A 65 -1.61 5.94 -4.52
N GLU A 66 -2.04 7.16 -4.82
CA GLU A 66 -3.07 7.87 -4.06
C GLU A 66 -3.84 8.83 -4.98
N PRO A 67 -5.17 8.69 -5.13
CA PRO A 67 -5.93 9.50 -6.08
C PRO A 67 -6.16 10.96 -5.62
N ASN A 68 -6.16 11.25 -4.32
CA ASN A 68 -6.44 12.60 -3.83
C ASN A 68 -5.23 13.52 -3.93
N ASP A 69 -5.48 14.83 -4.07
CA ASP A 69 -4.42 15.86 -4.10
C ASP A 69 -3.76 16.11 -2.74
N GLY A 70 -4.46 15.75 -1.67
CA GLY A 70 -3.98 15.94 -0.30
C GLY A 70 -4.54 14.90 0.64
N PHE A 71 -3.99 14.91 1.84
CA PHE A 71 -4.43 14.14 2.97
C PHE A 71 -5.53 14.89 3.73
N MET A 72 -6.51 14.16 4.24
CA MET A 72 -7.54 14.65 5.16
C MET A 72 -7.62 13.76 6.40
N SER A 73 -7.44 14.33 7.58
CA SER A 73 -7.58 13.61 8.86
C SER A 73 -9.05 13.40 9.19
N CYS A 74 -9.61 12.25 8.79
CA CYS A 74 -10.97 11.86 9.14
C CYS A 74 -11.25 11.85 10.67
N PRO A 75 -10.42 11.27 11.56
CA PRO A 75 -10.76 11.18 12.98
C PRO A 75 -10.79 12.54 13.71
N LEU A 76 -9.97 13.50 13.28
CA LEU A 76 -9.89 14.82 13.93
C LEU A 76 -10.85 15.84 13.31
N SER A 77 -11.30 15.59 12.08
CA SER A 77 -12.18 16.49 11.33
C SER A 77 -13.56 16.71 11.92
N ILE A 78 -13.95 15.97 12.96
CA ILE A 78 -15.18 16.23 13.70
C ILE A 78 -15.22 17.65 14.28
N LEU A 79 -14.06 18.22 14.63
CA LEU A 79 -13.94 19.61 15.08
C LEU A 79 -14.30 20.60 13.96
N TYR A 80 -13.95 20.27 12.71
CA TYR A 80 -14.38 21.04 11.55
C TYR A 80 -15.88 20.90 11.30
N ILE A 81 -16.40 19.67 11.32
CA ILE A 81 -17.83 19.41 11.13
C ILE A 81 -18.68 20.18 12.16
N ALA A 82 -18.23 20.24 13.41
CA ALA A 82 -18.91 20.94 14.50
C ALA A 82 -18.66 22.45 14.51
N GLY A 83 -17.86 22.99 13.60
CA GLY A 83 -17.58 24.44 13.50
C GLY A 83 -16.57 24.98 14.51
N PHE A 84 -15.82 24.12 15.22
CA PHE A 84 -14.83 24.54 16.20
C PHE A 84 -13.45 24.86 15.60
N ALA A 85 -13.17 24.40 14.38
CA ALA A 85 -11.90 24.64 13.69
C ALA A 85 -12.10 24.67 12.16
N PRO A 86 -11.23 25.36 11.40
CA PRO A 86 -11.29 25.35 9.94
C PRO A 86 -10.83 23.99 9.37
N ALA A 87 -11.33 23.64 8.18
CA ALA A 87 -10.94 22.41 7.49
C ALA A 87 -9.43 22.30 7.23
N SER A 88 -8.76 23.43 7.03
CA SER A 88 -7.31 23.52 6.79
C SER A 88 -6.48 22.89 7.91
N ASP A 89 -6.97 22.88 9.14
CA ASP A 89 -6.26 22.30 10.28
C ASP A 89 -6.14 20.78 10.16
N PHE A 90 -7.01 20.15 9.37
CA PHE A 90 -7.08 18.70 9.17
C PHE A 90 -6.64 18.26 7.78
N GLN A 91 -6.34 19.20 6.88
CA GLN A 91 -5.87 18.92 5.51
C GLN A 91 -4.38 19.17 5.37
N ARG A 92 -3.66 18.30 4.65
CA ARG A 92 -2.23 18.48 4.37
C ARG A 92 -1.94 18.15 2.92
N SER A 93 -1.05 18.92 2.30
CA SER A 93 -0.48 18.50 1.01
C SER A 93 0.50 17.34 1.23
N TYR A 94 0.75 16.57 0.17
CA TYR A 94 1.76 15.51 0.20
C TYR A 94 3.20 16.03 0.02
N GLY A 95 3.44 17.35 0.00
CA GLY A 95 4.75 17.92 -0.32
C GLY A 95 5.89 17.46 0.62
N VAL A 96 5.59 17.26 1.91
CA VAL A 96 6.56 16.71 2.88
C VAL A 96 6.97 15.27 2.53
N ILE A 97 6.06 14.49 1.96
CA ILE A 97 6.29 13.11 1.54
C ILE A 97 7.07 13.07 0.23
N ASP A 98 6.75 13.97 -0.70
CA ASP A 98 7.47 14.10 -1.97
C ASP A 98 8.96 14.42 -1.71
N ALA A 99 9.26 15.24 -0.69
CA ALA A 99 10.62 15.56 -0.25
C ALA A 99 11.41 14.35 0.29
N LEU A 100 10.76 13.21 0.58
CA LEU A 100 11.42 11.98 1.02
C LEU A 100 11.95 11.13 -0.15
N GLY A 101 11.85 11.60 -1.39
CA GLY A 101 12.28 10.85 -2.59
C GLY A 101 11.30 9.74 -3.00
N VAL A 102 10.05 9.83 -2.55
CA VAL A 102 8.97 8.89 -2.88
C VAL A 102 8.39 9.24 -4.25
N ARG A 103 8.20 8.26 -5.12
CA ARG A 103 7.45 8.45 -6.37
C ARG A 103 5.95 8.43 -6.05
N ARG A 104 5.27 9.57 -6.11
CA ARG A 104 3.82 9.64 -5.95
C ARG A 104 3.13 9.52 -7.31
N VAL A 105 2.14 8.63 -7.39
CA VAL A 105 1.29 8.42 -8.57
C VAL A 105 -0.12 8.80 -8.18
N LYS A 106 -0.63 9.89 -8.76
CA LYS A 106 -2.01 10.32 -8.58
C LYS A 106 -2.93 9.50 -9.47
N ASP A 107 -3.40 8.37 -8.96
CA ASP A 107 -4.22 7.42 -9.70
C ASP A 107 -5.01 6.51 -8.73
N VAL A 108 -5.98 5.80 -9.26
CA VAL A 108 -6.74 4.75 -8.56
C VAL A 108 -6.17 3.39 -8.94
N VAL A 109 -5.90 2.55 -7.95
CA VAL A 109 -5.59 1.12 -8.17
C VAL A 109 -6.89 0.38 -8.48
N LEU A 110 -6.88 -0.37 -9.58
CA LEU A 110 -8.04 -1.14 -10.06
C LEU A 110 -7.87 -2.65 -9.85
N ASP A 111 -6.63 -3.15 -9.87
CA ASP A 111 -6.34 -4.58 -9.78
C ASP A 111 -4.90 -4.83 -9.29
N ILE A 112 -4.66 -6.01 -8.73
CA ILE A 112 -3.36 -6.48 -8.28
C ILE A 112 -3.07 -7.84 -8.92
N ASP A 113 -2.18 -7.85 -9.90
CA ASP A 113 -1.64 -9.09 -10.46
C ASP A 113 -0.55 -9.63 -9.54
N ARG A 114 -0.93 -10.58 -8.69
CA ARG A 114 -0.02 -11.23 -7.74
C ARG A 114 1.00 -12.15 -8.40
N ALA A 115 0.65 -12.75 -9.54
CA ALA A 115 1.53 -13.68 -10.25
C ALA A 115 2.64 -12.91 -10.98
N GLY A 116 2.26 -11.85 -11.70
CA GLY A 116 3.19 -10.94 -12.37
C GLY A 116 3.82 -9.89 -11.46
N ARG A 117 3.36 -9.76 -10.21
CA ARG A 117 3.77 -8.75 -9.22
C ARG A 117 3.61 -7.31 -9.75
N MET A 118 2.41 -7.01 -10.24
CA MET A 118 2.05 -5.70 -10.78
C MET A 118 0.84 -5.13 -10.04
N VAL A 119 0.90 -3.84 -9.68
CA VAL A 119 -0.27 -3.03 -9.33
C VAL A 119 -0.79 -2.39 -10.60
N LYS A 120 -2.05 -2.61 -10.96
CA LYS A 120 -2.69 -2.00 -12.11
C LYS A 120 -3.51 -0.80 -11.66
N THR A 121 -3.25 0.34 -12.26
CA THR A 121 -4.01 1.57 -12.07
C THR A 121 -4.79 1.90 -13.33
N ALA A 122 -5.60 2.98 -13.32
CA ALA A 122 -6.29 3.40 -14.53
C ALA A 122 -5.32 3.84 -15.65
N SER A 123 -4.17 4.39 -15.30
CA SER A 123 -3.19 4.91 -16.27
C SER A 123 -2.00 3.99 -16.57
N GLN A 124 -1.60 3.09 -15.65
CA GLN A 124 -0.36 2.34 -15.79
C GLN A 124 -0.32 1.03 -14.99
N SER A 125 0.68 0.20 -15.26
CA SER A 125 1.03 -0.97 -14.43
C SER A 125 2.36 -0.74 -13.74
N ILE A 126 2.39 -0.90 -12.42
CA ILE A 126 3.53 -0.58 -11.56
C ILE A 126 4.08 -1.89 -10.97
N PRO A 127 5.31 -2.29 -11.31
CA PRO A 127 5.89 -3.50 -10.75
C PRO A 127 6.28 -3.31 -9.29
N TYR A 128 6.17 -4.37 -8.50
CA TYR A 128 6.54 -4.35 -7.08
C TYR A 128 7.31 -5.61 -6.67
N ASP A 129 8.14 -5.47 -5.65
CA ASP A 129 8.73 -6.61 -4.92
C ASP A 129 7.97 -6.82 -3.61
N PHE A 130 7.52 -5.73 -2.98
CA PHE A 130 6.60 -5.73 -1.83
C PHE A 130 5.44 -4.76 -2.05
N LEU A 131 4.29 -5.11 -1.49
CA LEU A 131 3.05 -4.35 -1.61
C LEU A 131 2.49 -4.06 -0.22
N VAL A 132 2.21 -2.79 0.07
CA VAL A 132 1.50 -2.33 1.27
C VAL A 132 0.11 -1.87 0.85
N LEU A 133 -0.92 -2.53 1.37
CA LEU A 133 -2.32 -2.14 1.15
C LEU A 133 -2.80 -1.33 2.36
N ALA A 134 -3.01 -0.03 2.15
CA ALA A 134 -3.49 0.92 3.14
C ALA A 134 -4.71 1.70 2.61
N THR A 135 -5.66 0.98 2.01
CA THR A 135 -6.78 1.51 1.23
C THR A 135 -7.93 2.07 2.07
N GLY A 136 -7.90 1.92 3.39
CA GLY A 136 -8.95 2.41 4.27
C GLY A 136 -10.19 1.50 4.28
N LEU A 137 -11.37 2.11 4.30
CA LEU A 137 -12.67 1.44 4.39
C LEU A 137 -13.53 1.73 3.16
N GLU A 138 -14.49 0.84 2.92
CA GLU A 138 -15.54 1.00 1.92
C GLU A 138 -16.91 1.04 2.62
N TYR A 139 -17.87 1.78 2.05
CA TYR A 139 -19.23 1.78 2.55
C TYR A 139 -19.99 0.56 2.02
N MET A 140 -20.64 -0.17 2.91
CA MET A 140 -21.57 -1.24 2.55
C MET A 140 -22.95 -0.65 2.25
N GLU A 141 -23.03 0.22 1.25
CA GLU A 141 -24.25 0.99 0.91
C GLU A 141 -25.45 0.10 0.61
N GLU A 142 -25.20 -1.08 0.05
CA GLU A 142 -26.18 -2.11 -0.27
C GLU A 142 -26.94 -2.67 0.94
N THR A 143 -26.38 -2.51 2.14
CA THR A 143 -27.00 -3.01 3.39
C THR A 143 -28.15 -2.14 3.88
N LEU A 144 -28.27 -0.91 3.35
CA LEU A 144 -29.33 0.03 3.72
C LEU A 144 -30.27 0.25 2.52
N PRO A 145 -31.45 -0.40 2.48
CA PRO A 145 -32.40 -0.25 1.38
C PRO A 145 -32.75 1.21 1.10
N GLY A 146 -32.64 1.61 -0.17
CA GLY A 146 -32.92 2.98 -0.62
C GLY A 146 -31.76 3.97 -0.42
N TYR A 147 -30.67 3.60 0.27
CA TYR A 147 -29.57 4.52 0.55
C TYR A 147 -28.85 5.00 -0.70
N ALA A 148 -28.58 4.11 -1.65
CA ALA A 148 -27.90 4.47 -2.91
C ALA A 148 -28.60 5.62 -3.67
N ALA A 149 -29.94 5.64 -3.67
CA ALA A 149 -30.72 6.70 -4.31
C ALA A 149 -30.71 8.04 -3.53
N ALA A 150 -30.39 7.99 -2.22
CA ALA A 150 -30.37 9.13 -1.32
C ALA A 150 -28.94 9.56 -0.92
N ARG A 151 -27.91 8.95 -1.51
CA ARG A 151 -26.52 9.06 -1.06
C ARG A 151 -26.00 10.49 -0.98
N ASP A 152 -26.33 11.29 -2.00
CA ASP A 152 -25.93 12.70 -2.09
C ASP A 152 -26.60 13.57 -1.03
N GLN A 153 -27.77 13.15 -0.54
CA GLN A 153 -28.54 13.83 0.49
C GLN A 153 -28.16 13.37 1.90
N LEU A 154 -27.42 12.27 2.04
CA LEU A 154 -27.10 11.63 3.31
C LEU A 154 -25.58 11.33 3.39
N PRO A 155 -24.73 12.38 3.45
CA PRO A 155 -23.29 12.22 3.55
C PRO A 155 -22.89 11.51 4.86
N VAL A 156 -21.97 10.56 4.77
CA VAL A 156 -21.47 9.81 5.94
C VAL A 156 -20.30 10.53 6.61
N GLY A 157 -19.36 11.08 5.82
CA GLY A 157 -18.21 11.83 6.36
C GLY A 157 -17.06 10.96 6.87
N PHE A 158 -17.07 9.66 6.54
CA PHE A 158 -16.01 8.71 6.94
C PHE A 158 -14.92 8.54 5.87
N ARG A 159 -15.14 9.04 4.65
CA ARG A 159 -14.14 9.16 3.59
C ARG A 159 -13.51 10.54 3.61
N ALA A 160 -12.26 10.61 3.16
CA ALA A 160 -11.57 11.87 3.01
C ALA A 160 -12.38 12.85 2.13
N PHE A 161 -12.45 14.11 2.56
CA PHE A 161 -13.11 15.24 1.90
C PHE A 161 -14.66 15.25 1.91
N GLU A 162 -15.32 14.18 2.36
CA GLU A 162 -16.79 14.19 2.57
C GLU A 162 -17.23 15.08 3.73
N GLN A 163 -16.32 15.44 4.62
CA GLN A 163 -16.61 16.20 5.84
C GLN A 163 -17.26 17.55 5.54
N SER A 164 -16.97 18.16 4.40
CA SER A 164 -17.59 19.42 3.98
C SER A 164 -19.08 19.27 3.69
N ALA A 165 -19.52 18.13 3.17
CA ALA A 165 -20.93 17.84 2.97
C ALA A 165 -21.65 17.69 4.31
N VAL A 166 -21.06 16.95 5.26
CA VAL A 166 -21.61 16.80 6.62
C VAL A 166 -21.65 18.14 7.35
N GLN A 167 -20.59 18.94 7.26
CA GLN A 167 -20.52 20.26 7.89
C GLN A 167 -21.63 21.19 7.37
N ARG A 168 -21.93 21.16 6.06
CA ARG A 168 -23.05 21.93 5.49
C ARG A 168 -24.39 21.51 6.09
N GLN A 169 -24.63 20.21 6.30
CA GLN A 169 -25.86 19.74 6.93
C GLN A 169 -25.98 20.19 8.39
N VAL A 170 -24.87 20.13 9.14
CA VAL A 170 -24.82 20.66 10.51
C VAL A 170 -25.10 22.16 10.51
N ALA A 171 -24.46 22.93 9.63
CA ALA A 171 -24.68 24.37 9.53
C ALA A 171 -26.12 24.72 9.19
N THR A 172 -26.73 24.05 8.22
CA THR A 172 -28.15 24.23 7.86
C THR A 172 -29.06 23.93 9.05
N PHE A 173 -28.81 22.85 9.78
CA PHE A 173 -29.57 22.52 10.99
C PHE A 173 -29.42 23.59 12.08
N LEU A 174 -28.20 24.09 12.31
CA LEU A 174 -27.95 25.13 13.31
C LEU A 174 -28.63 26.46 12.96
N GLU A 175 -28.75 26.78 11.66
CA GLU A 175 -29.41 28.00 11.17
C GLU A 175 -30.94 27.87 11.17
N GLN A 176 -31.48 26.75 10.69
CA GLN A 176 -32.91 26.59 10.39
C GLN A 176 -33.68 25.83 11.47
N GLY A 177 -32.98 25.12 12.37
CA GLY A 177 -33.58 24.21 13.34
C GLY A 177 -34.10 22.90 12.71
N GLY A 178 -34.87 22.13 13.48
CA GLY A 178 -35.48 20.87 13.03
C GLY A 178 -34.97 19.64 13.79
N HIS A 179 -34.88 18.51 13.09
CA HIS A 179 -34.36 17.25 13.64
C HIS A 179 -33.08 16.87 12.93
N TYR A 180 -31.99 16.71 13.68
CA TYR A 180 -30.74 16.15 13.20
C TYR A 180 -30.58 14.73 13.72
N VAL A 181 -30.61 13.74 12.81
CA VAL A 181 -30.53 12.32 13.15
C VAL A 181 -29.15 11.79 12.76
N ILE A 182 -28.42 11.27 13.73
CA ILE A 182 -27.17 10.54 13.51
C ILE A 182 -27.42 9.08 13.83
N THR A 183 -27.02 8.18 12.93
CA THR A 183 -27.05 6.74 13.16
C THR A 183 -25.67 6.16 12.92
N VAL A 184 -25.28 5.23 13.79
CA VAL A 184 -24.15 4.32 13.53
C VAL A 184 -24.74 3.10 12.83
N PRO A 185 -24.18 2.64 11.70
CA PRO A 185 -24.59 1.39 11.08
C PRO A 185 -24.53 0.25 12.11
N LYS A 186 -25.56 -0.62 12.13
CA LYS A 186 -25.63 -1.79 13.02
C LYS A 186 -24.89 -2.98 12.42
#